data_AF-A0A3D3GFX3-F1
#
_entry.id   AF-A0A3D3GFX3-F1
#
_cell.length_a   1.000
_cell.length_b   1.000
_cell.length_c   1.000
_cell.angle_alpha   90.00
_cell.angle_beta   90.00
_cell.angle_gamma   90.00
#
_symmetry.space_group_name_H-M   'P 1'
#
loop_
_entity.id
_entity.type
_entity.pdbx_description
1 polymer ?
#
loop_
_entity_poly.entity_id
_entity_poly.type
_entity_poly.pdbx_seq_one_letter_code
_entity_poly.pdbx_strand_id
1 'polypeptide(L)'
;MQGKTRTELYKQFLDFITFEVQHERQKENRRLLNVFVWSFILPAVTSALLMILIKTGALPRAARNYLDWAILIFPVSFALYLLSAEVLTQIPATIKRGGIATELTQAAKEGLWREKVCEGMRRTIGSSASDWKWLTASFRIDLEKMHNRTRYLTALAGAVFYLILQGVDLLGDEPPQVAWMKSPMGWIEVSQNDFSQFIGLGLFLVLFYLSGSQTFHSLSRYLNCAELVKTTLDQNKT
;
A
#
# COMPACT_ATOMS: atom_id res chain seq x y z
N MET A 1 -19.05 21.37 34.91
CA MET A 1 -18.31 20.54 33.93
C MET A 1 -17.80 21.47 32.85
N GLN A 2 -16.48 21.74 32.81
CA GLN A 2 -15.89 22.50 31.69
C GLN A 2 -16.02 21.63 30.43
N GLY A 3 -16.72 22.13 29.42
CA GLY A 3 -16.83 21.44 28.13
C GLY A 3 -15.44 21.31 27.51
N LYS A 4 -15.15 20.14 26.91
CA LYS A 4 -13.92 19.93 26.15
C LYS A 4 -13.77 21.01 25.09
N THR A 5 -12.55 21.50 24.88
CA THR A 5 -12.28 22.47 23.81
C THR A 5 -12.41 21.81 22.44
N ARG A 6 -12.73 22.57 21.39
CA ARG A 6 -12.81 22.03 20.01
C ARG A 6 -11.52 21.35 19.57
N THR A 7 -10.37 21.88 20.00
CA THR A 7 -9.05 21.31 19.72
C THR A 7 -8.88 19.94 20.36
N GLU A 8 -9.31 19.75 21.62
CA GLU A 8 -9.29 18.45 22.28
C GLU A 8 -10.20 17.44 21.59
N LEU A 9 -11.38 17.87 21.15
CA LEU A 9 -12.30 17.02 20.39
C LEU A 9 -11.69 16.59 19.05
N TYR A 10 -10.98 17.50 18.37
CA TYR A 10 -10.28 17.16 17.13
C TYR A 10 -9.16 16.17 17.37
N LYS A 11 -8.35 16.40 18.41
CA LYS A 11 -7.28 15.47 18.77
C LYS A 11 -7.84 14.08 19.09
N GLN A 12 -8.92 14.01 19.87
CA GLN A 12 -9.58 12.75 20.18
C GLN A 12 -10.12 12.05 18.92
N PHE A 13 -10.63 12.80 17.96
CA PHE A 13 -11.06 12.27 16.65
C PHE A 13 -9.89 11.72 15.84
N LEU A 14 -8.77 12.44 15.78
CA LEU A 14 -7.55 11.96 15.11
C LEU A 14 -6.95 10.74 15.79
N ASP A 15 -6.95 10.68 17.12
CA ASP A 15 -6.48 9.53 17.90
C ASP A 15 -7.34 8.29 17.61
N PHE A 16 -8.67 8.46 17.53
CA PHE A 16 -9.57 7.38 17.14
C PHE A 16 -9.27 6.84 15.73
N ILE A 17 -9.14 7.73 14.74
CA ILE A 17 -8.81 7.31 13.36
C ILE A 17 -7.45 6.62 13.34
N THR A 18 -6.46 7.17 14.04
CA THR A 18 -5.10 6.60 14.11
C THR A 18 -5.13 5.19 14.68
N PHE A 19 -5.89 4.98 15.75
CA PHE A 19 -6.07 3.66 16.36
C PHE A 19 -6.73 2.66 15.38
N GLU A 20 -7.82 3.04 14.73
CA GLU A 20 -8.50 2.17 13.75
C GLU A 20 -7.60 1.84 12.56
N VAL A 21 -6.91 2.83 11.99
CA VAL A 21 -5.95 2.64 10.88
C VAL A 21 -4.80 1.74 11.30
N GLN A 22 -4.26 1.89 12.52
CA GLN A 22 -3.21 1.01 13.03
C GLN A 22 -3.73 -0.42 13.21
N HIS A 23 -4.95 -0.60 13.71
CA HIS A 23 -5.55 -1.91 13.86
C HIS A 23 -5.77 -2.62 12.52
N GLU A 24 -6.20 -1.90 11.48
CA GLU A 24 -6.29 -2.41 10.12
C GLU A 24 -4.91 -2.77 9.56
N ARG A 25 -3.94 -1.86 9.68
CA ARG A 25 -2.56 -2.10 9.26
C ARG A 25 -1.92 -3.28 9.96
N GLN A 26 -2.22 -3.57 11.23
CA GLN A 26 -1.69 -4.74 11.91
C GLN A 26 -2.17 -6.05 11.27
N LYS A 27 -3.40 -6.11 10.77
CA LYS A 27 -3.93 -7.29 10.07
C LYS A 27 -3.25 -7.47 8.71
N GLU A 28 -3.06 -6.37 7.98
CA GLU A 28 -2.35 -6.38 6.70
C GLU A 28 -0.86 -6.70 6.86
N ASN A 29 -0.20 -6.10 7.85
CA ASN A 29 1.20 -6.34 8.17
C ASN A 29 1.47 -7.80 8.52
N ARG A 30 0.54 -8.50 9.18
CA ARG A 30 0.67 -9.95 9.41
C ARG A 30 0.68 -10.74 8.10
N ARG A 31 -0.15 -10.35 7.13
CA ARG A 31 -0.16 -10.97 5.79
C ARG A 31 1.12 -10.68 5.04
N LEU A 32 1.56 -9.41 5.03
CA LEU A 32 2.82 -9.00 4.42
C LEU A 32 4.03 -9.70 5.08
N LEU A 33 4.03 -9.85 6.39
CA LEU A 33 5.06 -10.57 7.12
C LEU A 33 5.04 -12.06 6.78
N ASN A 34 3.87 -12.69 6.64
CA ASN A 34 3.78 -14.06 6.17
C ASN A 34 4.32 -14.21 4.75
N VAL A 35 3.96 -13.32 3.82
CA VAL A 35 4.52 -13.28 2.46
C VAL A 35 6.03 -13.12 2.52
N PHE A 36 6.53 -12.21 3.36
CA PHE A 36 7.95 -11.95 3.51
C PHE A 36 8.72 -13.17 4.05
N VAL A 37 8.18 -13.82 5.09
CA VAL A 37 8.76 -15.02 5.68
C VAL A 37 8.81 -16.15 4.65
N TRP A 38 7.72 -16.37 3.91
CA TRP A 38 7.62 -17.46 2.93
C TRP A 38 8.44 -17.22 1.68
N SER A 39 8.48 -15.99 1.16
CA SER A 39 9.12 -15.69 -0.12
C SER A 39 10.58 -15.27 0.00
N PHE A 40 11.03 -14.84 1.19
CA PHE A 40 12.40 -14.33 1.38
C PHE A 40 13.16 -15.06 2.49
N ILE A 41 12.61 -15.14 3.71
CA ILE A 41 13.34 -15.73 4.85
C ILE A 41 13.53 -17.24 4.66
N LEU A 42 12.46 -17.98 4.40
CA LEU A 42 12.52 -19.43 4.24
C LEU A 42 13.44 -19.87 3.08
N PRO A 43 13.39 -19.25 1.89
CA PRO A 43 14.35 -19.52 0.82
C PRO A 43 15.79 -19.21 1.20
N ALA A 44 16.04 -18.07 1.85
CA ALA A 44 17.39 -17.67 2.26
C ALA A 44 17.98 -18.67 3.28
N VAL A 45 17.21 -19.04 4.30
CA VAL A 45 17.62 -20.02 5.31
C VAL A 45 17.83 -21.40 4.67
N THR A 46 16.92 -21.83 3.80
CA THR A 46 17.03 -23.14 3.11
C THR A 46 18.24 -23.17 2.19
N SER A 47 18.49 -22.09 1.46
CA SER A 47 19.68 -21.94 0.60
C SER A 47 20.97 -22.02 1.41
N ALA A 48 21.05 -21.31 2.54
CA ALA A 48 22.20 -21.36 3.44
C ALA A 48 22.43 -22.77 4.00
N LEU A 49 21.37 -23.46 4.45
CA LEU A 49 21.46 -24.83 4.96
C LEU A 49 21.92 -25.82 3.89
N LEU A 50 21.37 -25.73 2.67
CA LEU A 50 21.78 -26.58 1.55
C LEU A 50 23.25 -26.35 1.17
N MET A 51 23.72 -25.10 1.18
CA MET A 51 25.13 -24.79 0.95
C MET A 51 26.05 -25.39 2.02
N ILE A 52 25.64 -25.34 3.30
CA ILE A 52 26.39 -25.96 4.40
C ILE A 52 26.47 -27.49 4.20
N LEU A 53 25.35 -28.14 3.89
CA LEU A 53 25.28 -29.60 3.67
C LEU A 53 26.11 -30.07 2.47
N ILE A 54 26.16 -29.28 1.39
CA ILE A 54 27.04 -29.54 0.25
C ILE A 54 28.51 -29.41 0.68
N LYS A 55 28.84 -28.38 1.47
CA LYS A 55 30.21 -28.14 1.95
C LYS A 55 30.70 -29.23 2.90
N THR A 56 29.83 -29.79 3.74
CA THR A 56 30.15 -30.89 4.66
C THR A 56 30.16 -32.26 3.98
N GLY A 57 29.90 -32.33 2.66
CA GLY A 57 29.91 -33.57 1.90
C GLY A 57 28.70 -34.48 2.13
N ALA A 58 27.67 -33.99 2.82
CA ALA A 58 26.43 -34.74 3.05
C ALA A 58 25.56 -34.81 1.78
N LEU A 59 25.73 -33.85 0.85
CA LEU A 59 25.05 -33.82 -0.44
C LEU A 59 26.06 -33.79 -1.60
N PRO A 60 25.76 -34.45 -2.73
CA PRO A 60 26.61 -34.41 -3.92
C PRO A 60 26.70 -33.00 -4.49
N ARG A 61 27.88 -32.62 -5.01
CA ARG A 61 28.13 -31.27 -5.57
C ARG A 61 27.20 -30.91 -6.73
N ALA A 62 26.65 -31.90 -7.43
CA ALA A 62 25.65 -31.73 -8.48
C ALA A 62 24.33 -31.11 -7.97
N ALA A 63 24.02 -31.21 -6.67
CA ALA A 63 22.85 -30.60 -6.05
C ALA A 63 22.82 -29.06 -6.18
N ARG A 64 23.99 -28.43 -6.39
CA ARG A 64 24.09 -26.98 -6.58
C ARG A 64 23.30 -26.49 -7.80
N ASN A 65 23.17 -27.30 -8.84
CA ASN A 65 22.45 -26.95 -10.06
C ASN A 65 20.92 -26.92 -9.87
N TYR A 66 20.42 -27.55 -8.80
CA TYR A 66 18.99 -27.61 -8.48
C TYR A 66 18.58 -26.61 -7.40
N LEU A 67 19.53 -25.85 -6.85
CA LEU A 67 19.32 -24.96 -5.70
C LEU A 67 18.41 -23.79 -6.07
N ASP A 68 18.55 -23.26 -7.29
CA ASP A 68 17.68 -22.19 -7.82
C ASP A 68 16.23 -22.67 -7.98
N TRP A 69 16.04 -23.90 -8.47
CA TRP A 69 14.71 -24.53 -8.57
C TRP A 69 14.10 -24.81 -7.20
N ALA A 70 14.89 -25.23 -6.22
CA ALA A 70 14.42 -25.48 -4.86
C ALA A 70 13.98 -24.18 -4.15
N ILE A 71 14.64 -23.06 -4.42
CA ILE A 71 14.26 -21.73 -3.90
C ILE A 71 12.92 -21.28 -4.50
N LEU A 72 12.68 -21.52 -5.78
CA LEU A 72 11.44 -21.18 -6.48
C LEU A 72 10.20 -21.91 -5.95
N ILE A 73 10.36 -23.09 -5.32
CA ILE A 73 9.25 -23.85 -4.73
C ILE A 73 8.53 -23.04 -3.65
N PHE A 74 9.23 -22.23 -2.87
CA PHE A 74 8.64 -21.48 -1.77
C PHE A 74 7.65 -20.39 -2.22
N PRO A 75 8.01 -19.42 -3.09
CA PRO A 75 7.04 -18.43 -3.57
C PRO A 75 5.92 -19.09 -4.39
N VAL A 76 6.20 -20.15 -5.15
CA VAL A 76 5.18 -20.88 -5.93
C VAL A 76 4.19 -21.61 -5.02
N SER A 77 4.67 -22.33 -4.01
CA SER A 77 3.80 -23.02 -3.04
C SER A 77 3.00 -22.05 -2.19
N PHE A 78 3.58 -20.91 -1.81
CA PHE A 78 2.85 -19.86 -1.11
C PHE A 78 1.77 -19.23 -2.01
N ALA A 79 2.07 -18.94 -3.28
CA ALA A 79 1.07 -18.46 -4.23
C ALA A 79 -0.05 -19.48 -4.41
N LEU A 80 0.26 -20.77 -4.56
CA LEU A 80 -0.73 -21.85 -4.63
C LEU A 80 -1.55 -21.99 -3.35
N TYR A 81 -0.94 -21.84 -2.16
CA TYR A 81 -1.65 -21.84 -0.89
C TYR A 81 -2.63 -20.66 -0.78
N LEU A 82 -2.18 -19.45 -1.14
CA LEU A 82 -3.02 -18.26 -1.10
C LEU A 82 -4.17 -18.34 -2.12
N LEU A 83 -3.87 -18.75 -3.36
CA LEU A 83 -4.87 -19.01 -4.41
C LEU A 83 -5.83 -20.13 -4.00
N SER A 84 -5.36 -21.21 -3.38
CA SER A 84 -6.25 -22.29 -2.97
C SER A 84 -7.14 -21.89 -1.78
N ALA A 85 -6.62 -21.11 -0.83
CA ALA A 85 -7.40 -20.65 0.32
C ALA A 85 -8.41 -19.55 -0.05
N GLU A 86 -8.03 -18.58 -0.89
CA GLU A 86 -8.87 -17.43 -1.23
C GLU A 86 -9.69 -17.62 -2.51
N VAL A 87 -9.12 -18.25 -3.55
CA VAL A 87 -9.73 -18.31 -4.89
C VAL A 87 -10.53 -19.60 -5.09
N LEU A 88 -10.03 -20.76 -4.67
CA LEU A 88 -10.75 -22.05 -4.82
C LEU A 88 -12.04 -22.12 -3.98
N THR A 89 -12.10 -21.41 -2.86
CA THR A 89 -13.32 -21.29 -2.05
C THR A 89 -14.32 -20.29 -2.63
N GLN A 90 -13.84 -19.26 -3.36
CA GLN A 90 -14.69 -18.20 -3.93
C GLN A 90 -15.15 -18.46 -5.37
N ILE A 91 -14.40 -19.22 -6.18
CA ILE A 91 -14.74 -19.59 -7.57
C ILE A 91 -16.10 -20.31 -7.70
N PRO A 92 -16.41 -21.39 -6.95
CA PRO A 92 -17.70 -22.06 -7.10
C PRO A 92 -18.87 -21.17 -6.64
N ALA A 93 -18.62 -20.21 -5.74
CA ALA A 93 -19.63 -19.24 -5.30
C ALA A 93 -19.84 -18.11 -6.31
N THR A 94 -18.79 -17.62 -6.97
CA THR A 94 -18.86 -16.60 -8.03
C THR A 94 -19.50 -17.13 -9.30
N ILE A 95 -19.19 -18.37 -9.70
CA ILE A 95 -19.78 -19.01 -10.89
C ILE A 95 -21.27 -19.33 -10.65
N LYS A 96 -21.66 -19.73 -9.44
CA LYS A 96 -23.08 -20.05 -9.12
C LYS A 96 -23.95 -18.83 -8.85
N ARG A 97 -23.40 -17.70 -8.40
CA ARG A 97 -24.17 -16.51 -7.99
C ARG A 97 -23.95 -15.26 -8.87
N GLY A 98 -23.01 -15.31 -9.83
CA GLY A 98 -22.67 -14.20 -10.72
C GLY A 98 -21.80 -13.12 -10.08
N GLY A 99 -21.14 -12.29 -10.89
CA GLY A 99 -20.25 -11.20 -10.43
C GLY A 99 -20.95 -10.15 -9.55
N ILE A 100 -22.27 -10.02 -9.69
CA ILE A 100 -23.10 -9.13 -8.86
C ILE A 100 -23.11 -9.59 -7.39
N ALA A 101 -23.10 -10.90 -7.12
CA ALA A 101 -23.10 -11.40 -5.75
C ALA A 101 -21.79 -11.12 -5.00
N THR A 102 -20.66 -11.08 -5.71
CA THR A 102 -19.37 -10.66 -5.14
C THR A 102 -19.36 -9.18 -4.79
N GLU A 103 -19.85 -8.32 -5.69
CA GLU A 103 -19.96 -6.89 -5.43
C GLU A 103 -20.91 -6.61 -4.26
N LEU A 104 -22.05 -7.30 -4.19
CA LEU A 104 -22.99 -7.20 -3.07
C LEU A 104 -22.38 -7.69 -1.75
N THR A 105 -21.58 -8.76 -1.78
CA THR A 105 -20.89 -9.25 -0.57
C THR A 105 -19.83 -8.25 -0.10
N GLN A 106 -19.11 -7.63 -1.03
CA GLN A 106 -18.14 -6.59 -0.73
C GLN A 106 -18.82 -5.33 -0.19
N ALA A 107 -19.93 -4.91 -0.79
CA ALA A 107 -20.77 -3.81 -0.31
C ALA A 107 -21.33 -4.09 1.08
N ALA A 108 -21.76 -5.32 1.37
CA ALA A 108 -22.23 -5.74 2.69
C ALA A 108 -21.11 -5.67 3.75
N LYS A 109 -19.91 -6.17 3.42
CA LYS A 109 -18.73 -6.04 4.29
C LYS A 109 -18.38 -4.58 4.56
N GLU A 110 -18.45 -3.74 3.52
CA GLU A 110 -18.20 -2.31 3.66
C GLU A 110 -19.29 -1.63 4.51
N GLY A 111 -20.55 -2.02 4.36
CA GLY A 111 -21.67 -1.54 5.19
C GLY A 111 -21.46 -1.86 6.66
N LEU A 112 -21.13 -3.12 6.99
CA LEU A 112 -20.82 -3.54 8.36
C LEU A 112 -19.63 -2.79 8.95
N TRP A 113 -18.59 -2.54 8.14
CA TRP A 113 -17.46 -1.73 8.55
C TRP A 113 -17.87 -0.29 8.84
N ARG A 114 -18.66 0.35 7.96
CA ARG A 114 -19.15 1.72 8.14
C ARG A 114 -19.97 1.85 9.42
N GLU A 115 -20.89 0.92 9.65
CA GLU A 115 -21.74 0.92 10.84
C GLU A 115 -20.90 0.84 12.13
N LYS A 116 -19.96 -0.11 12.19
CA LYS A 116 -19.05 -0.27 13.32
C LYS A 116 -18.21 1.00 13.58
N VAL A 117 -17.66 1.60 12.52
CA VAL A 117 -16.83 2.81 12.62
C VAL A 117 -17.66 4.01 13.06
N CYS A 118 -18.83 4.23 12.46
CA CYS A 118 -19.75 5.31 12.85
C CYS A 118 -20.19 5.18 14.31
N GLU A 119 -20.52 3.97 14.75
CA GLU A 119 -20.87 3.71 16.14
C GLU A 119 -19.68 3.94 17.08
N GLY A 120 -18.48 3.46 16.72
CA GLY A 120 -17.25 3.71 17.46
C GLY A 120 -16.92 5.20 17.59
N MET A 121 -17.06 5.96 16.49
CA MET A 121 -16.89 7.41 16.46
C MET A 121 -17.87 8.10 17.41
N ARG A 122 -19.17 7.75 17.34
CA ARG A 122 -20.21 8.34 18.18
C ARG A 122 -20.01 8.05 19.67
N ARG A 123 -19.59 6.83 20.01
CA ARG A 123 -19.33 6.42 21.40
C ARG A 123 -18.09 7.11 21.96
N THR A 124 -17.05 7.26 21.16
CA THR A 124 -15.76 7.81 21.60
C THR A 124 -15.80 9.33 21.69
N ILE A 125 -16.44 9.99 20.72
CA ILE A 125 -16.48 11.43 20.57
C ILE A 125 -17.87 11.92 20.96
N GLY A 126 -18.07 12.10 22.27
CA GLY A 126 -19.28 12.68 22.85
C GLY A 126 -19.36 14.18 22.56
N SER A 127 -19.77 14.53 21.33
CA SER A 127 -19.79 15.90 20.82
C SER A 127 -21.16 16.30 20.27
N SER A 128 -21.42 17.61 20.25
CA SER A 128 -22.63 18.18 19.67
C SER A 128 -22.61 18.14 18.14
N ALA A 129 -23.77 18.25 17.49
CA ALA A 129 -23.86 18.33 16.02
C ALA A 129 -23.06 19.51 15.43
N SER A 130 -23.00 20.64 16.13
CA SER A 130 -22.19 21.79 15.71
C SER A 130 -20.68 21.52 15.77
N ASP A 131 -20.23 20.74 16.75
CA ASP A 131 -18.83 20.35 16.85
C ASP A 131 -18.47 19.33 15.75
N TRP A 132 -19.37 18.39 15.45
CA TRP A 132 -19.21 17.46 14.32
C TRP A 132 -19.13 18.16 12.97
N LYS A 133 -19.87 19.26 12.77
CA LYS A 133 -19.74 20.09 11.56
C LYS A 133 -18.34 20.72 11.45
N TRP A 134 -17.79 21.18 12.57
CA TRP A 134 -16.44 21.75 12.60
C TRP A 134 -15.36 20.67 12.43
N LEU A 135 -15.52 19.50 13.06
CA LEU A 135 -14.62 18.35 12.93
C LEU A 135 -14.52 17.86 11.48
N THR A 136 -15.67 17.65 10.83
CA THR A 136 -15.70 17.18 9.42
C THR A 136 -15.10 18.22 8.46
N ALA A 137 -15.38 19.51 8.66
CA ALA A 137 -14.78 20.57 7.86
C ALA A 137 -13.26 20.66 8.05
N SER A 138 -12.78 20.60 9.30
CA SER A 138 -11.35 20.65 9.61
C SER A 138 -10.61 19.45 9.03
N PHE A 139 -11.19 18.25 9.17
CA PHE A 139 -10.61 17.03 8.62
C PHE A 139 -10.55 17.05 7.09
N ARG A 140 -11.60 17.57 6.42
CA ARG A 140 -11.60 17.72 4.96
C ARG A 140 -10.46 18.63 4.48
N ILE A 141 -10.25 19.76 5.15
CA ILE A 141 -9.15 20.69 4.84
C ILE A 141 -7.79 19.99 5.00
N ASP A 142 -7.62 19.21 6.07
CA ASP A 142 -6.37 18.49 6.31
C ASP A 142 -6.12 17.37 5.30
N LEU A 143 -7.17 16.68 4.85
CA LEU A 143 -7.07 15.70 3.77
C LEU A 143 -6.66 16.32 2.44
N GLU A 144 -7.21 17.49 2.10
CA GLU A 144 -6.85 18.21 0.89
C GLU A 144 -5.39 18.68 0.94
N LYS A 145 -4.95 19.23 2.08
CA LYS A 145 -3.54 19.59 2.30
C LYS A 145 -2.63 18.38 2.17
N MET A 146 -3.03 17.23 2.72
CA MET A 146 -2.25 15.99 2.62
C MET A 146 -2.14 15.51 1.17
N HIS A 147 -3.23 15.54 0.41
CA HIS A 147 -3.24 15.16 -1.01
C HIS A 147 -2.31 16.03 -1.85
N ASN A 148 -2.39 17.35 -1.67
CA ASN A 148 -1.52 18.30 -2.35
C ASN A 148 -0.05 18.12 -1.94
N ARG A 149 0.22 17.86 -0.65
CA ARG A 149 1.56 17.56 -0.15
C ARG A 149 2.13 16.29 -0.76
N THR A 150 1.34 15.23 -0.90
CA THR A 150 1.77 13.97 -1.54
C THR A 150 2.17 14.21 -3.00
N ARG A 151 1.36 14.97 -3.75
CA ARG A 151 1.68 15.35 -5.15
C ARG A 151 2.99 16.13 -5.23
N TYR A 152 3.16 17.13 -4.36
CA TYR A 152 4.37 17.93 -4.30
C TYR A 152 5.60 17.08 -3.95
N LEU A 153 5.51 16.24 -2.91
CA LEU A 153 6.60 15.35 -2.51
C LEU A 153 6.94 14.33 -3.60
N THR A 154 5.95 13.84 -4.36
CA THR A 154 6.19 12.94 -5.49
C THR A 154 6.98 13.66 -6.58
N ALA A 155 6.59 14.89 -6.94
CA ALA A 155 7.31 15.69 -7.92
C ALA A 155 8.73 16.02 -7.46
N LEU A 156 8.90 16.41 -6.19
CA LEU A 156 10.20 16.68 -5.59
C LEU A 156 11.09 15.43 -5.55
N ALA A 157 10.54 14.29 -5.14
CA ALA A 157 11.26 13.02 -5.13
C ALA A 157 11.71 12.63 -6.54
N GLY A 158 10.89 12.87 -7.56
CA GLY A 158 11.26 12.68 -8.96
C GLY A 158 12.40 13.58 -9.40
N ALA A 159 12.36 14.87 -9.06
CA ALA A 159 13.43 15.81 -9.37
C ALA A 159 14.75 15.44 -8.67
N VAL A 160 14.70 15.08 -7.38
CA VAL A 160 15.90 14.66 -6.62
C VAL A 160 16.48 13.36 -7.18
N PHE A 161 15.64 12.35 -7.45
CA PHE A 161 16.12 11.09 -8.04
C PHE A 161 16.72 11.30 -9.42
N TYR A 162 16.11 12.16 -10.25
CA TYR A 162 16.66 12.51 -11.56
C TYR A 162 18.06 13.13 -11.43
N LEU A 163 18.25 14.07 -10.51
CA LEU A 163 19.56 14.68 -10.24
C LEU A 163 20.58 13.66 -9.72
N ILE A 164 20.16 12.71 -8.89
CA ILE A 164 21.03 11.63 -8.41
C ILE A 164 21.46 10.74 -9.59
N LEU A 165 20.53 10.35 -10.47
CA LEU A 165 20.83 9.53 -11.65
C LEU A 165 21.80 10.24 -12.59
N GLN A 166 21.55 11.51 -12.92
CA GLN A 166 22.50 12.32 -13.69
C GLN A 166 23.88 12.45 -13.01
N GLY A 167 23.90 12.58 -11.68
CA GLY A 167 25.15 12.62 -10.91
C GLY A 167 25.93 11.30 -10.96
N VAL A 168 25.24 10.16 -10.96
CA VAL A 168 25.85 8.83 -11.10
C VAL A 168 26.42 8.64 -12.51
N ASP A 169 25.69 9.08 -13.55
CA ASP A 169 26.18 9.00 -14.93
C ASP A 169 27.41 9.88 -15.17
N LEU A 170 27.52 11.03 -14.47
CA LEU A 170 28.70 11.92 -14.52
C LEU A 170 29.95 11.35 -13.81
N LEU A 171 29.79 10.37 -12.92
CA LEU A 171 30.88 9.75 -12.15
C LEU A 171 31.39 8.44 -12.78
N GLY A 172 30.74 7.95 -13.84
CA GLY A 172 31.20 6.77 -14.56
C GLY A 172 32.42 7.07 -15.44
N ASP A 173 33.55 6.41 -15.18
CA ASP A 173 34.79 6.52 -15.97
C ASP A 173 34.71 5.82 -17.35
N GLU A 174 33.58 5.16 -17.68
CA GLU A 174 33.40 4.49 -18.96
C GLU A 174 32.88 5.47 -20.03
N PRO A 175 33.53 5.59 -21.20
CA PRO A 175 33.00 6.40 -22.28
C PRO A 175 31.63 5.84 -22.68
N PRO A 176 30.57 6.70 -22.74
CA PRO A 176 29.23 6.21 -22.98
C PRO A 176 29.17 5.48 -24.33
N GLN A 177 28.69 4.22 -24.33
CA GLN A 177 28.39 3.52 -25.58
C GLN A 177 27.11 4.10 -26.17
N VAL A 178 27.29 5.14 -26.97
CA VAL A 178 26.19 5.92 -27.54
C VAL A 178 25.70 5.29 -28.83
N ALA A 179 24.43 4.86 -28.86
CA ALA A 179 23.77 4.46 -30.10
C ALA A 179 22.85 5.60 -30.57
N TRP A 180 23.13 6.16 -31.74
CA TRP A 180 22.27 7.20 -32.33
C TRP A 180 21.09 6.56 -33.05
N MET A 181 19.87 6.81 -32.58
CA MET A 181 18.65 6.31 -33.20
C MET A 181 17.88 7.44 -33.87
N LYS A 182 17.45 7.24 -35.12
CA LYS A 182 16.68 8.22 -35.88
C LYS A 182 15.21 8.14 -35.48
N SER A 183 14.71 9.17 -34.79
CA SER A 183 13.31 9.37 -34.41
C SER A 183 12.63 10.35 -35.38
N PRO A 184 11.29 10.33 -35.54
CA PRO A 184 10.55 11.33 -36.31
C PRO A 184 10.76 12.79 -35.81
N MET A 185 11.29 13.00 -34.59
CA MET A 185 11.66 14.33 -34.07
C MET A 185 13.16 14.67 -34.21
N GLY A 186 13.99 13.79 -34.78
CA GLY A 186 15.42 14.03 -34.96
C GLY A 186 16.30 12.86 -34.52
N TRP A 187 17.61 13.08 -34.49
CA TRP A 187 18.56 12.13 -33.94
C TRP A 187 18.48 12.17 -32.41
N ILE A 188 18.12 11.03 -31.81
CA ILE A 188 18.08 10.89 -30.36
C ILE A 188 19.26 10.01 -29.95
N GLU A 189 19.99 10.50 -28.96
CA GLU A 189 21.03 9.76 -28.26
C GLU A 189 20.39 8.67 -27.40
N VAL A 190 20.73 7.40 -27.63
CA VAL A 190 20.19 6.27 -26.84
C VAL A 190 21.36 5.55 -26.18
N SER A 191 21.49 5.67 -24.85
CA SER A 191 22.35 4.80 -24.05
C SER A 191 21.54 3.58 -23.59
N GLN A 192 22.18 2.40 -23.54
CA GLN A 192 21.53 1.18 -23.04
C GLN A 192 21.22 1.26 -21.53
N ASN A 193 21.91 2.11 -20.77
CA ASN A 193 21.66 2.30 -19.34
C ASN A 193 20.46 3.21 -19.07
N ASP A 194 20.19 4.20 -19.93
CA ASP A 194 19.17 5.23 -19.71
C ASP A 194 17.78 4.60 -19.55
N PHE A 195 17.43 3.63 -20.40
CA PHE A 195 16.10 3.03 -20.39
C PHE A 195 15.79 2.30 -19.07
N SER A 196 16.78 1.61 -18.51
CA SER A 196 16.63 0.90 -17.23
C SER A 196 16.48 1.86 -16.05
N GLN A 197 17.24 2.97 -16.07
CA GLN A 197 17.15 4.03 -15.06
C GLN A 197 15.83 4.81 -15.16
N PHE A 198 15.36 5.11 -16.37
CA PHE A 198 14.05 5.74 -16.61
C PHE A 198 12.89 4.84 -16.18
N ILE A 199 12.96 3.53 -16.44
CA ILE A 199 11.95 2.57 -15.95
C ILE A 199 12.00 2.51 -14.41
N GLY A 200 13.19 2.44 -13.82
CA GLY A 200 13.37 2.43 -12.37
C GLY A 200 12.80 3.69 -11.70
N LEU A 201 13.08 4.87 -12.27
CA LEU A 201 12.55 6.15 -11.83
C LEU A 201 11.03 6.20 -11.97
N GLY A 202 10.49 5.81 -13.12
CA GLY A 202 9.06 5.78 -13.38
C GLY A 202 8.33 4.85 -12.39
N LEU A 203 8.88 3.65 -12.17
CA LEU A 203 8.31 2.69 -11.23
C LEU A 203 8.40 3.18 -9.78
N PHE A 204 9.50 3.79 -9.37
CA PHE A 204 9.64 4.42 -8.06
C PHE A 204 8.61 5.54 -7.85
N LEU A 205 8.45 6.43 -8.82
CA LEU A 205 7.50 7.54 -8.72
C LEU A 205 6.05 7.06 -8.68
N VAL A 206 5.71 6.04 -9.48
CA VAL A 206 4.39 5.41 -9.45
C VAL A 206 4.13 4.77 -8.10
N LEU A 207 5.07 3.97 -7.57
CA LEU A 207 4.92 3.33 -6.26
C LEU A 207 4.81 4.36 -5.13
N PHE A 208 5.63 5.42 -5.16
CA PHE A 208 5.60 6.50 -4.18
C PHE A 208 4.26 7.25 -4.20
N TYR A 209 3.77 7.59 -5.40
CA TYR A 209 2.47 8.22 -5.58
C TYR A 209 1.33 7.33 -5.08
N LEU A 210 1.34 6.04 -5.48
CA LEU A 210 0.33 5.07 -5.07
C LEU A 210 0.30 4.88 -3.55
N SER A 211 1.47 4.83 -2.90
CA SER A 211 1.58 4.74 -1.44
C SER A 211 0.91 5.92 -0.73
N GLY A 212 1.13 7.14 -1.21
CA GLY A 212 0.50 8.33 -0.67
C GLY A 212 -1.01 8.40 -0.97
N SER A 213 -1.41 8.01 -2.19
CA SER A 213 -2.81 7.99 -2.62
C SER A 213 -3.64 6.97 -1.83
N GLN A 214 -3.09 5.80 -1.52
CA GLN A 214 -3.76 4.78 -0.70
C GLN A 214 -4.09 5.31 0.69
N THR A 215 -3.18 6.07 1.31
CA THR A 215 -3.42 6.69 2.61
C THR A 215 -4.54 7.74 2.53
N PHE A 216 -4.55 8.56 1.47
CA PHE A 216 -5.63 9.52 1.23
C PHE A 216 -7.00 8.83 1.08
N HIS A 217 -7.10 7.80 0.23
CA HIS A 217 -8.34 7.07 0.02
C HIS A 217 -8.84 6.39 1.29
N SER A 218 -7.95 5.80 2.08
CA SER A 218 -8.30 5.20 3.38
C SER A 218 -8.91 6.26 4.32
N LEU A 219 -8.23 7.39 4.49
CA LEU A 219 -8.71 8.46 5.38
C LEU A 219 -10.01 9.13 4.87
N SER A 220 -10.18 9.26 3.56
CA SER A 220 -11.41 9.79 2.95
C SER A 220 -12.64 8.94 3.30
N ARG A 221 -12.49 7.62 3.50
CA ARG A 221 -13.60 6.76 3.94
C ARG A 221 -14.06 7.10 5.37
N TYR A 222 -13.14 7.50 6.24
CA TYR A 222 -13.48 7.96 7.60
C TYR A 222 -14.17 9.33 7.59
N LEU A 223 -13.82 10.22 6.65
CA LEU A 223 -14.55 11.48 6.45
C LEU A 223 -16.02 11.20 6.11
N ASN A 224 -16.29 10.27 5.19
CA ASN A 224 -17.66 9.89 4.83
C ASN A 224 -18.43 9.34 6.05
N CYS A 225 -17.78 8.55 6.90
CA CYS A 225 -18.39 8.06 8.15
C CYS A 225 -18.69 9.20 9.13
N ALA A 226 -17.78 10.15 9.28
CA ALA A 226 -17.98 11.32 10.13
C ALA A 226 -19.13 12.23 9.61
N GLU A 227 -19.27 12.36 8.30
CA GLU A 227 -20.40 13.05 7.67
C GLU A 227 -21.73 12.33 7.93
N LEU A 228 -21.74 11.00 7.86
CA LEU A 228 -22.92 10.21 8.22
C LEU A 228 -23.32 10.41 9.69
N VAL A 229 -22.38 10.31 10.62
CA VAL A 229 -22.63 10.56 12.06
C VAL A 229 -23.22 11.94 12.29
N LYS A 230 -22.70 12.97 11.60
CA LYS A 230 -23.26 14.32 11.64
C LYS A 230 -24.72 14.34 11.18
N THR A 231 -25.04 13.76 10.02
CA THR A 231 -26.42 13.76 9.49
C THR A 231 -27.39 13.06 10.44
N THR A 232 -26.98 11.95 11.07
CA THR A 232 -27.81 11.24 12.05
C THR A 232 -28.06 12.08 13.31
N LEU A 233 -27.10 12.89 13.75
CA LEU A 233 -27.27 13.78 14.89
C LEU A 233 -28.18 14.98 14.58
N ASP A 234 -28.14 15.49 13.35
CA ASP A 234 -29.02 16.56 12.89
C ASP A 234 -30.49 16.07 12.82
N GLN A 235 -30.73 14.83 12.37
CA GLN A 235 -32.07 14.23 12.30
C GLN A 235 -32.70 13.93 13.68
N ASN A 236 -31.90 13.67 14.71
CA ASN A 236 -32.41 13.40 16.06
C ASN A 236 -32.79 14.68 16.85
N LYS A 237 -32.58 15.87 16.26
CA LYS A 237 -32.95 17.16 16.87
C LYS A 237 -34.25 17.74 16.33
N THR A 238 -34.75 17.22 15.21
CA THR A 238 -36.09 17.48 14.66
C THR A 238 -37.08 16.48 15.22
#